data_AF-A0A7C1HHW8-F1
#
_entry.id   AF-A0A7C1HHW8-F1
#
_cell.length_a   1.000
_cell.length_b   1.000
_cell.length_c   1.000
_cell.angle_alpha   90.00
_cell.angle_beta   90.00
_cell.angle_gamma   90.00
#
_symmetry.space_group_name_H-M   'P 1'
#
loop_
_entity.id
_entity.type
_entity.pdbx_description
1 polymer ?
#
loop_
_entity_poly.entity_id
_entity_poly.type
_entity_poly.pdbx_seq_one_letter_code
_entity_poly.pdbx_strand_id
1 'polypeptide(L)'
;MTQESKIKEQHEEQHLEKLTIKKLQEIAAQFPHERAIHDMKKEELIAFIKQAKGIKDEAPAHKHKHKGKIKMAKPELKAKIRELKKLRLQALDSGESKEAVTLRLHIARLKKLSRRVADSV
;
A
#
# COMPACT_ATOMS: atom_id res chain seq x y z
N MET A 1 -16.35 7.42 -7.56
CA MET A 1 -15.71 6.91 -8.80
C MET A 1 -14.25 7.34 -8.88
N THR A 2 -13.45 7.15 -7.82
CA THR A 2 -12.15 7.86 -7.66
C THR A 2 -10.97 6.94 -7.34
N GLN A 3 -11.21 5.62 -7.27
CA GLN A 3 -10.16 4.63 -6.95
C GLN A 3 -9.60 3.94 -8.19
N GLU A 4 -10.41 3.75 -9.25
CA GLU A 4 -9.97 3.08 -10.48
C GLU A 4 -9.02 3.94 -11.32
N SER A 5 -9.25 5.25 -11.39
CA SER A 5 -8.37 6.20 -12.08
C SER A 5 -6.98 6.27 -11.45
N LYS A 6 -6.90 6.28 -10.11
CA LYS A 6 -5.62 6.36 -9.40
C LYS A 6 -4.77 5.08 -9.52
N ILE A 7 -5.41 3.91 -9.65
CA ILE A 7 -4.70 2.64 -9.92
C ILE A 7 -4.19 2.60 -11.37
N LYS A 8 -4.99 3.11 -12.31
CA LYS A 8 -4.62 3.14 -13.74
C LYS A 8 -3.41 4.04 -14.00
N GLU A 9 -3.37 5.21 -13.38
CA GLU A 9 -2.21 6.13 -13.46
C GLU A 9 -0.93 5.51 -12.87
N GLN A 10 -1.03 4.83 -11.71
CA GLN A 10 0.11 4.14 -11.11
C GLN A 10 0.65 2.98 -11.94
N HIS A 11 -0.22 2.26 -12.65
CA HIS A 11 0.22 1.21 -13.57
C HIS A 11 0.95 1.80 -14.78
N GLU A 12 0.48 2.94 -15.30
CA GLU A 12 1.15 3.63 -16.41
C GLU A 12 2.53 4.17 -16.02
N GLU A 13 2.69 4.75 -14.83
CA GLU A 13 3.99 5.21 -14.32
C GLU A 13 4.99 4.07 -14.17
N GLN A 14 4.59 2.96 -13.54
CA GLN A 14 5.44 1.78 -13.38
C GLN A 14 5.77 1.12 -14.72
N HIS A 15 4.88 1.24 -15.71
CA HIS A 15 5.11 0.70 -17.04
C HIS A 15 6.19 1.50 -17.77
N LEU A 16 6.18 2.84 -17.71
CA LEU A 16 7.17 3.69 -18.37
C LEU A 16 8.61 3.44 -17.86
N GLU A 17 8.78 3.23 -16.55
CA GLU A 17 10.10 2.97 -15.94
C GLU A 17 10.72 1.64 -16.41
N LYS A 18 9.87 0.67 -16.75
CA LYS A 18 10.26 -0.65 -17.27
C LYS A 18 10.52 -0.68 -18.77
N LEU A 19 10.18 0.38 -19.51
CA LEU A 19 10.43 0.44 -20.95
C LEU A 19 11.91 0.71 -21.28
N THR A 20 12.33 0.20 -22.44
CA THR A 20 13.64 0.45 -23.03
C THR A 20 13.69 1.86 -23.63
N ILE A 21 14.89 2.45 -23.69
CA ILE A 21 15.13 3.81 -24.22
C ILE A 21 14.47 4.02 -25.60
N LYS A 22 14.63 3.07 -26.54
CA LYS A 22 14.02 3.17 -27.89
C LYS A 22 12.49 3.33 -27.85
N LYS A 23 11.82 2.56 -26.99
CA LYS A 23 10.36 2.65 -26.82
C LYS A 23 9.95 3.97 -26.17
N LEU A 24 10.77 4.49 -25.24
CA LEU A 24 10.54 5.81 -24.65
C LEU A 24 10.74 6.92 -25.70
N GLN A 25 11.70 6.79 -26.62
CA GLN A 25 11.90 7.75 -27.72
C GLN A 25 10.74 7.73 -28.72
N GLU A 26 10.20 6.56 -29.06
CA GLU A 26 9.02 6.43 -29.93
C GLU A 26 7.77 7.06 -29.31
N ILE A 27 7.55 6.81 -28.01
CA ILE A 27 6.43 7.40 -27.27
C ILE A 27 6.62 8.91 -27.12
N ALA A 28 7.86 9.35 -26.87
CA ALA A 28 8.19 10.76 -26.87
C ALA A 28 7.81 11.33 -28.23
N ALA A 29 8.36 10.86 -29.36
CA ALA A 29 8.16 11.40 -30.72
C ALA A 29 6.72 11.64 -31.19
N GLN A 30 5.72 11.04 -30.53
CA GLN A 30 4.29 11.27 -30.80
C GLN A 30 3.76 12.58 -30.24
N PHE A 31 4.41 13.16 -29.23
CA PHE A 31 4.06 14.49 -28.71
C PHE A 31 4.74 15.60 -29.56
N PRO A 32 4.30 16.85 -29.49
CA PRO A 32 5.08 17.97 -30.03
C PRO A 32 6.27 18.26 -29.10
N HIS A 33 7.50 18.36 -29.63
CA HIS A 33 8.68 18.76 -28.84
C HIS A 33 9.57 19.71 -29.59
N GLU A 34 10.18 20.61 -28.83
CA GLU A 34 11.19 21.55 -29.32
C GLU A 34 12.64 21.02 -29.12
N ARG A 35 12.83 19.92 -28.37
CA ARG A 35 14.15 19.38 -28.03
C ARG A 35 14.44 18.04 -28.71
N ALA A 36 15.71 17.78 -28.99
CA ALA A 36 16.20 16.55 -29.59
C ALA A 36 16.01 15.35 -28.63
N ILE A 37 14.98 14.55 -28.88
CA ILE A 37 14.62 13.34 -28.10
C ILE A 37 15.78 12.33 -28.02
N HIS A 38 16.59 12.26 -29.08
CA HIS A 38 17.64 11.26 -29.22
C HIS A 38 18.81 11.47 -28.25
N ASP A 39 19.03 12.71 -27.78
CA ASP A 39 20.13 13.05 -26.87
C ASP A 39 19.73 12.95 -25.39
N MET A 40 18.44 12.73 -25.09
CA MET A 40 17.93 12.70 -23.72
C MET A 40 18.24 11.39 -23.01
N LYS A 41 18.61 11.48 -21.73
CA LYS A 41 18.81 10.29 -20.88
C LYS A 41 17.47 9.62 -20.57
N LYS A 42 17.51 8.34 -20.19
CA LYS A 42 16.30 7.54 -19.89
C LYS A 42 15.37 8.24 -18.88
N GLU A 43 15.93 8.84 -17.84
CA GLU A 43 15.17 9.53 -16.79
C GLU A 43 14.47 10.80 -17.33
N GLU A 44 15.16 11.53 -18.20
CA GLU A 44 14.64 12.75 -18.83
C GLU A 44 13.51 12.42 -19.82
N LEU A 45 13.62 11.31 -20.57
CA LEU A 45 12.54 10.83 -21.44
C LEU A 45 11.30 10.43 -20.65
N ILE A 46 11.47 9.78 -19.50
CA ILE A 46 10.34 9.41 -18.63
C ILE A 46 9.68 10.67 -18.07
N ALA A 47 10.45 11.64 -17.59
CA ALA A 47 9.93 12.92 -17.11
C ALA A 47 9.19 13.69 -18.20
N PHE A 48 9.74 13.72 -19.42
CA PHE A 48 9.10 14.35 -20.57
C PHE A 48 7.76 13.69 -20.92
N ILE A 49 7.70 12.35 -20.98
CA ILE A 49 6.47 11.61 -21.25
C ILE A 49 5.45 11.82 -20.12
N LYS A 50 5.87 11.83 -18.85
CA LYS A 50 4.99 12.12 -17.70
C LYS A 50 4.42 13.54 -17.76
N GLN A 51 5.25 14.52 -18.14
CA GLN A 51 4.84 15.92 -18.31
C GLN A 51 3.89 16.10 -19.51
N ALA A 52 4.20 15.47 -20.65
CA ALA A 52 3.36 15.52 -21.86
C ALA A 52 2.01 14.80 -21.66
N LYS A 53 1.98 13.75 -20.83
CA LYS A 53 0.74 13.06 -20.42
C LYS A 53 -0.03 13.79 -19.31
N GLY A 54 0.48 14.89 -18.76
CA GLY A 54 -0.20 15.68 -17.72
C GLY A 54 -0.32 14.98 -16.36
N ILE A 55 0.48 13.94 -16.11
CA ILE A 55 0.51 13.27 -14.81
C ILE A 55 1.32 14.16 -13.87
N LYS A 56 0.60 15.03 -13.16
CA LYS A 56 1.14 15.92 -12.13
C LYS A 56 1.79 15.03 -11.06
N ASP A 57 3.08 15.24 -10.81
CA ASP A 57 3.87 14.57 -9.76
C ASP A 57 3.25 14.77 -8.36
N GLU A 58 2.20 14.02 -8.04
CA GLU A 58 1.91 13.67 -6.64
C GLU A 58 2.85 12.52 -6.30
N ALA A 59 3.96 12.90 -5.66
CA ALA A 59 5.00 12.03 -5.11
C ALA A 59 4.45 10.64 -4.71
N PRO A 60 5.17 9.54 -5.01
CA PRO A 60 4.65 8.19 -4.83
C PRO A 60 4.22 7.97 -3.37
N ALA A 61 2.90 7.97 -3.13
CA ALA A 61 2.27 7.79 -1.82
C ALA A 61 2.56 6.40 -1.21
N HIS A 62 3.23 5.52 -1.94
CA HIS A 62 3.52 4.16 -1.54
C HIS A 62 5.02 3.83 -1.62
N LYS A 63 5.85 4.60 -0.91
CA LYS A 63 6.91 3.91 -0.14
C LYS A 63 6.15 2.95 0.76
N HIS A 64 6.27 1.65 0.52
CA HIS A 64 5.76 0.62 1.42
C HIS A 64 6.35 0.90 2.80
N LYS A 65 5.65 1.69 3.63
CA LYS A 65 5.99 1.87 5.03
C LYS A 65 5.92 0.46 5.59
N HIS A 66 7.08 -0.09 5.93
CA HIS A 66 7.18 -1.33 6.67
C HIS A 66 6.13 -1.22 7.77
N LYS A 67 5.09 -2.08 7.73
CA LYS A 67 3.95 -2.00 8.66
C LYS A 67 4.56 -1.90 10.05
N GLY A 68 4.52 -0.70 10.62
CA GLY A 68 5.30 -0.37 11.80
C GLY A 68 4.96 -1.36 12.89
N LYS A 69 5.95 -1.74 13.71
CA LYS A 69 5.69 -2.48 14.95
C LYS A 69 4.51 -1.79 15.63
N ILE A 70 3.40 -2.50 15.79
CA ILE A 70 2.18 -1.98 16.40
C ILE A 70 2.58 -1.48 17.79
N LYS A 71 2.63 -0.15 17.97
CA LYS A 71 2.95 0.51 19.24
C LYS A 71 1.74 0.46 20.19
N MET A 72 1.13 -0.71 20.36
CA MET A 72 0.11 -0.89 21.39
C MET A 72 0.81 -1.29 22.68
N ALA A 73 0.50 -0.59 23.76
CA ALA A 73 1.03 -0.93 25.07
C ALA A 73 0.49 -2.30 25.51
N LYS A 74 1.27 -3.04 26.30
CA LYS A 74 0.85 -4.33 26.88
C LYS A 74 -0.53 -4.27 27.59
N PRO A 75 -0.89 -3.23 28.37
CA PRO A 75 -2.23 -3.13 28.97
C PRO A 75 -3.34 -3.01 27.93
N GLU A 76 -3.15 -2.23 26.86
CA GLU A 76 -4.14 -2.04 25.79
C GLU A 76 -4.40 -3.36 25.04
N LEU A 77 -3.34 -4.12 24.76
CA LEU A 77 -3.48 -5.46 24.16
C LEU A 77 -4.30 -6.40 25.04
N LYS A 78 -4.08 -6.36 26.35
CA LYS A 78 -4.87 -7.18 27.30
C LYS A 78 -6.32 -6.72 27.40
N ALA A 79 -6.59 -5.41 27.36
CA ALA A 79 -7.95 -4.87 27.33
C ALA A 79 -8.69 -5.37 26.08
N LYS A 80 -8.08 -5.24 24.91
CA LYS A 80 -8.67 -5.70 23.64
C LYS A 80 -8.91 -7.21 23.61
N ILE A 81 -8.01 -8.00 24.21
CA ILE A 81 -8.22 -9.46 24.38
C ILE A 81 -9.47 -9.74 25.22
N ARG A 82 -9.75 -8.96 26.28
CA ARG A 82 -10.95 -9.16 27.11
C ARG A 82 -12.23 -8.84 26.34
N GLU A 83 -12.24 -7.75 25.57
CA GLU A 83 -13.36 -7.38 24.71
C GLU A 83 -13.67 -8.46 23.67
N LEU A 84 -12.65 -8.91 22.93
CA LEU A 84 -12.82 -9.93 21.90
C LEU A 84 -13.27 -11.28 22.47
N LYS A 85 -12.91 -11.60 23.72
CA LYS A 85 -13.43 -12.80 24.40
C LYS A 85 -14.94 -12.69 24.65
N LYS A 86 -15.44 -11.52 25.07
CA LYS A 86 -16.88 -11.29 25.27
C LYS A 86 -17.63 -11.43 23.95
N LEU A 87 -17.14 -10.77 22.90
CA LEU A 87 -17.69 -10.88 21.55
C LEU A 87 -17.70 -12.33 21.04
N ARG A 88 -16.63 -13.09 21.33
CA ARG A 88 -16.59 -14.51 20.94
C ARG A 88 -17.65 -15.34 21.66
N LEU A 89 -17.91 -15.08 22.94
CA LEU A 89 -18.98 -15.78 23.67
C LEU A 89 -20.35 -15.46 23.06
N GLN A 90 -20.61 -14.17 22.80
CA GLN A 90 -21.84 -13.76 22.12
C GLN A 90 -22.00 -14.42 20.74
N ALA A 91 -20.94 -14.46 19.92
CA ALA A 91 -20.98 -15.12 18.62
C ALA A 91 -21.21 -16.64 18.72
N LEU A 92 -20.74 -17.29 19.79
CA LEU A 92 -21.03 -18.71 20.04
C LEU A 92 -22.50 -18.91 20.45
N ASP A 93 -23.02 -18.05 21.32
CA ASP A 93 -24.41 -18.09 21.77
C ASP A 93 -25.39 -17.81 20.60
N SER A 94 -25.00 -16.92 19.67
CA SER A 94 -25.77 -16.61 18.45
C SER A 94 -25.61 -17.63 17.32
N GLY A 95 -24.76 -18.67 17.47
CA GLY A 95 -24.54 -19.68 16.43
C GLY A 95 -23.65 -19.24 15.26
N GLU A 96 -23.05 -18.05 15.34
CA GLU A 96 -22.19 -17.45 14.32
C GLU A 96 -20.77 -18.07 14.32
N SER A 97 -20.69 -19.34 13.92
CA SER A 97 -19.48 -20.17 13.98
C SER A 97 -18.27 -19.55 13.25
N LYS A 98 -18.48 -18.93 12.08
CA LYS A 98 -17.41 -18.27 11.30
C LYS A 98 -16.86 -17.05 12.02
N GLU A 99 -17.72 -16.27 12.64
CA GLU A 99 -17.32 -15.10 13.42
C GLU A 99 -16.56 -15.54 14.68
N ALA A 100 -17.07 -16.55 15.40
CA ALA A 100 -16.41 -17.11 16.58
C ALA A 100 -15.00 -17.64 16.26
N VAL A 101 -14.80 -18.27 15.09
CA VAL A 101 -13.48 -18.71 14.61
C VAL A 101 -12.57 -17.51 14.31
N THR A 102 -13.09 -16.49 13.63
CA THR A 102 -12.34 -15.26 13.31
C THR A 102 -11.88 -14.55 14.58
N LEU A 103 -12.77 -14.40 15.56
CA LEU A 103 -12.47 -13.82 16.87
C LEU A 103 -11.43 -14.66 17.63
N ARG A 104 -11.51 -16.00 17.59
CA ARG A 104 -10.48 -16.89 18.18
C ARG A 104 -9.09 -16.63 17.59
N LEU A 105 -9.00 -16.48 16.26
CA LEU A 105 -7.73 -16.21 15.59
C LEU A 105 -7.17 -14.83 15.93
N HIS A 106 -8.02 -13.80 16.00
CA HIS A 106 -7.63 -12.46 16.46
C HIS A 106 -7.11 -12.47 17.90
N ILE A 107 -7.81 -13.15 18.81
CA ILE A 107 -7.36 -13.34 20.20
C ILE A 107 -5.99 -14.03 20.24
N ALA A 108 -5.77 -15.08 19.45
CA ALA A 108 -4.48 -15.78 19.40
C ALA A 108 -3.35 -14.87 18.89
N ARG A 109 -3.60 -14.07 17.85
CA ARG A 109 -2.64 -13.08 17.34
C ARG A 109 -2.28 -12.03 18.39
N LEU A 110 -3.27 -11.46 19.08
CA LEU A 110 -3.04 -10.47 20.13
C LEU A 110 -2.31 -11.05 21.34
N LYS A 111 -2.60 -12.31 21.73
CA LYS A 111 -1.82 -13.01 22.75
C LYS A 111 -0.36 -13.18 22.34
N LYS A 112 -0.10 -13.58 21.09
CA LYS A 112 1.27 -13.68 20.54
C LYS A 112 1.97 -12.32 20.47
N LEU A 113 1.22 -11.25 20.20
CA LEU A 113 1.75 -9.89 20.19
C LEU A 113 2.09 -9.43 21.62
N SER A 114 1.18 -9.63 22.57
CA SER A 114 1.38 -9.27 23.99
C SER A 114 2.55 -10.01 24.65
N ARG A 115 2.91 -11.21 24.17
CA ARG A 115 4.12 -11.94 24.61
C ARG A 115 5.40 -11.38 24.01
N ARG A 116 5.32 -10.77 22.83
CA ARG A 116 6.46 -10.22 22.08
C ARG A 116 6.76 -8.77 22.44
N VAL A 117 5.77 -8.03 22.92
CA VAL A 117 5.99 -6.72 23.53
C VAL A 117 6.77 -6.97 24.82
N ALA A 118 8.07 -6.65 24.79
CA ALA A 118 8.86 -6.55 26.01
C ALA A 118 8.16 -5.60 26.97
N ASP A 119 8.21 -5.88 28.28
CA ASP A 119 7.78 -4.91 29.27
C ASP A 119 8.62 -3.64 29.05
N SER A 120 8.02 -2.63 28.42
CA SER A 120 8.52 -1.27 28.49
C SER A 120 8.27 -0.83 29.92
N VAL A 121 9.18 -1.22 30.81
CA VAL A 121 9.36 -0.63 32.14
C VAL A 121 9.96 0.75 31.94
#